data_AF-A0A848GZY3-F1
#
_entry.id   AF-A0A848GZY3-F1
#
_cell.length_a   1.000
_cell.length_b   1.000
_cell.length_c   1.000
_cell.angle_alpha   90.00
_cell.angle_beta   90.00
_cell.angle_gamma   90.00
#
_symmetry.space_group_name_H-M   'P 1'
#
loop_
_entity.id
_entity.type
_entity.pdbx_description
1 polymer ?
#
loop_
_entity_poly.entity_id
_entity_poly.type
_entity_poly.pdbx_seq_one_letter_code
_entity_poly.pdbx_strand_id
1 'polypeptide(L)' 'MAGPGAGSLSFGRMVSEGLQALDTQLKTSQADLQHLALGEAQNLHEVMIRLEESRIALQLALQVRNRVLEAYQDVMKMQV' A
#
# COMPACT_ATOMS: atom_id res chain seq x y z
N MET A 1 -2.66 18.08 33.01
CA MET A 1 -2.20 18.69 31.74
C MET A 1 -1.39 17.65 30.98
N ALA A 2 -1.94 17.07 29.91
CA ALA A 2 -1.22 16.13 29.04
C ALA A 2 -1.15 16.73 27.62
N GLY A 3 0.06 16.95 27.12
CA GLY A 3 0.31 17.68 25.87
C GLY A 3 -0.03 16.85 24.62
N PRO A 4 -0.56 17.48 23.55
CA PRO A 4 -0.87 16.83 22.29
C PRO A 4 0.42 16.72 21.45
N GLY A 5 1.12 15.59 21.52
CA GLY A 5 2.37 15.40 20.77
C GLY A 5 2.65 13.99 20.23
N ALA A 6 1.84 12.98 20.57
CA ALA A 6 2.11 11.59 20.21
C ALA A 6 1.43 11.10 18.91
N GLY A 7 0.58 11.91 18.27
CA GLY A 7 -0.23 11.48 17.12
C GLY A 7 0.42 11.59 15.74
N SER A 8 1.36 12.51 15.53
CA SER A 8 1.92 12.83 14.21
C SER A 8 3.00 11.86 13.73
N LEU A 9 3.73 11.21 14.65
CA LEU A 9 4.72 10.16 14.33
C LEU A 9 4.08 8.80 13.97
N SER A 10 2.76 8.65 14.18
CA SER A 10 2.04 7.36 14.02
C SER A 10 1.55 7.12 12.60
N PHE A 11 0.88 8.11 11.98
CA PHE A 11 0.25 7.93 10.67
C PHE A 11 1.27 7.78 9.53
N GLY A 12 2.28 8.65 9.48
CA GLY A 12 3.32 8.56 8.44
C GLY A 12 4.08 7.23 8.48
N ARG A 13 4.33 6.72 9.69
CA ARG A 13 4.94 5.40 9.90
C ARG A 13 4.02 4.27 9.42
N MET A 14 2.74 4.31 9.81
CA MET A 14 1.73 3.35 9.35
C MET A 14 1.62 3.29 7.82
N VAL A 15 1.60 4.45 7.16
CA VAL A 15 1.57 4.52 5.69
C VAL A 15 2.86 3.98 5.08
N SER A 16 4.02 4.33 5.65
CA SER A 16 5.32 3.82 5.17
C SER A 16 5.43 2.30 5.31
N GLU A 17 5.02 1.74 6.44
CA GLU A 17 5.00 0.30 6.69
C GLU A 17 4.03 -0.40 5.74
N GLY A 18 2.83 0.15 5.54
CA GLY A 18 1.86 -0.37 4.58
C GLY A 18 2.37 -0.37 3.14
N LEU A 19 3.09 0.68 2.73
CA LEU A 19 3.71 0.74 1.40
C LEU A 19 4.84 -0.29 1.23
N GLN A 20 5.65 -0.53 2.26
CA GLN A 20 6.68 -1.58 2.22
C GLN A 20 6.07 -2.99 2.14
N ALA A 21 4.99 -3.23 2.90
CA ALA A 21 4.25 -4.48 2.83
C ALA A 21 3.64 -4.69 1.44
N LEU A 22 3.04 -3.65 0.85
CA LEU A 22 2.50 -3.69 -0.51
C LEU A 22 3.57 -3.98 -1.57
N ASP A 23 4.73 -3.33 -1.50
CA ASP A 23 5.85 -3.58 -2.42
C ASP A 23 6.33 -5.03 -2.35
N THR A 24 6.45 -5.57 -1.13
CA THR A 24 6.80 -6.97 -0.90
C THR A 24 5.77 -7.90 -1.54
N GLN A 25 4.48 -7.66 -1.29
CA GLN A 25 3.39 -8.48 -1.80
C GLN A 25 3.31 -8.44 -3.34
N LEU A 26 3.51 -7.27 -3.96
CA LEU A 26 3.57 -7.13 -5.43
C LEU A 26 4.74 -7.90 -6.05
N LYS A 27 5.91 -7.92 -5.40
CA LYS A 27 7.07 -8.68 -5.86
C LYS A 27 6.83 -10.19 -5.75
N THR A 28 6.24 -10.64 -4.65
CA THR A 28 5.87 -12.06 -4.46
C THR A 28 4.84 -12.50 -5.50
N SER A 29 3.78 -11.72 -5.74
CA SER A 29 2.80 -12.04 -6.79
C SER A 29 3.43 -12.09 -8.19
N GLN A 30 4.42 -11.24 -8.50
CA GLN A 30 5.15 -11.33 -9.77
C GLN A 30 5.98 -12.61 -9.90
N ALA A 31 6.64 -13.03 -8.83
CA ALA A 31 7.39 -14.29 -8.81
C ALA A 31 6.45 -15.49 -8.97
N ASP A 32 5.33 -15.50 -8.24
CA ASP A 32 4.31 -16.53 -8.33
C ASP A 32 3.72 -16.66 -9.75
N LEU A 33 3.48 -15.53 -10.42
CA LEU A 33 3.04 -15.50 -11.81
C LEU A 33 4.07 -16.07 -12.79
N GLN A 34 5.37 -15.84 -12.54
CA GLN A 34 6.44 -16.46 -13.33
C GLN A 34 6.46 -17.97 -13.14
N HIS A 35 6.39 -18.47 -11.90
CA HIS A 35 6.32 -19.91 -11.63
C HIS A 35 5.07 -20.55 -12.23
N LEU A 36 3.94 -19.83 -12.24
CA LEU A 36 2.72 -20.27 -12.91
C LEU A 36 2.91 -20.40 -14.42
N ALA A 37 3.53 -19.40 -15.07
CA ALA A 37 3.79 -19.42 -16.51
C ALA A 37 4.77 -20.53 -16.93
N LEU A 38 5.68 -20.92 -16.04
CA LEU A 38 6.60 -22.04 -16.22
C LEU A 38 5.94 -23.42 -15.98
N GLY A 39 4.69 -23.46 -15.53
CA GLY A 39 3.98 -24.69 -15.18
C GLY A 39 4.39 -25.31 -13.84
N GLU A 40 5.15 -24.57 -13.02
CA GLU A 40 5.66 -25.02 -11.72
C GLU A 40 4.73 -24.69 -10.55
N ALA A 41 3.70 -23.87 -10.77
CA ALA A 41 2.78 -23.48 -9.71
C ALA A 41 1.84 -24.62 -9.33
N GLN A 42 2.05 -25.16 -8.13
CA GLN A 42 1.21 -26.22 -7.55
C GLN A 42 -0.22 -25.73 -7.19
N ASN A 43 -0.42 -24.42 -7.07
CA ASN A 43 -1.69 -23.83 -6.61
C ASN A 43 -2.04 -22.55 -7.37
N LEU A 44 -2.49 -22.69 -8.63
CA LEU A 44 -3.02 -21.58 -9.44
C LEU A 44 -4.06 -20.74 -8.69
N HIS A 45 -4.94 -21.39 -7.92
CA HIS A 45 -6.00 -20.70 -7.17
C HIS A 45 -5.44 -19.72 -6.14
N GLU A 46 -4.39 -20.12 -5.42
CA GLU A 46 -3.74 -19.31 -4.39
C GLU A 46 -3.00 -18.12 -5.01
N VAL A 47 -2.33 -18.33 -6.15
CA VAL A 47 -1.67 -17.26 -6.91
C VAL A 47 -2.69 -16.20 -7.37
N MET A 48 -3.85 -16.65 -7.87
CA MET A 48 -4.92 -15.75 -8.30
C MET A 48 -5.52 -14.95 -7.14
N ILE A 49 -5.70 -15.57 -5.97
CA ILE A 49 -6.14 -14.88 -4.75
C ILE A 49 -5.12 -13.80 -4.34
N ARG A 50 -3.84 -14.16 -4.24
CA ARG A 50 -2.77 -13.21 -3.88
C ARG A 50 -2.67 -12.04 -4.86
N LEU A 51 -2.88 -12.31 -6.14
CA LEU A 51 -2.90 -11.27 -7.18
C LEU A 51 -4.07 -10.30 -6.99
N GLU A 52 -5.26 -10.80 -6.67
CA GLU A 52 -6.43 -9.97 -6.43
C GLU A 52 -6.29 -9.14 -5.14
N GLU A 53 -5.78 -9.74 -4.07
CA GLU A 53 -5.43 -9.01 -2.85
C GLU A 53 -4.45 -7.86 -3.12
N SER A 54 -3.38 -8.15 -3.88
CA SER A 54 -2.39 -7.14 -4.28
C SER A 54 -3.01 -6.00 -5.07
N ARG A 55 -3.96 -6.32 -5.97
CA ARG A 55 -4.70 -5.33 -6.77
C ARG A 55 -5.54 -4.41 -5.87
N ILE A 56 -6.30 -4.97 -4.94
CA ILE A 56 -7.15 -4.21 -4.01
C ILE A 56 -6.27 -3.33 -3.10
N ALA A 57 -5.17 -3.89 -2.57
CA ALA A 57 -4.25 -3.15 -1.72
C ALA A 57 -3.58 -1.98 -2.47
N LEU A 58 -3.23 -2.16 -3.74
CA LEU A 58 -2.71 -1.08 -4.59
C LEU A 58 -3.75 0.02 -4.83
N GLN A 59 -5.01 -0.33 -5.09
CA GLN A 59 -6.08 0.65 -5.24
C GLN A 59 -6.25 1.49 -3.98
N LEU A 60 -6.23 0.86 -2.81
CA LEU A 60 -6.27 1.56 -1.52
C LEU A 60 -5.07 2.50 -1.36
N ALA A 61 -3.85 2.05 -1.68
CA ALA A 61 -2.66 2.89 -1.59
C ALA A 61 -2.74 4.13 -2.49
N LEU A 62 -3.30 4.00 -3.69
CA LEU A 62 -3.54 5.13 -4.59
C LEU A 62 -4.55 6.13 -4.01
N GLN A 63 -5.61 5.65 -3.38
CA GLN A 63 -6.58 6.52 -2.70
C GLN A 63 -5.94 7.28 -1.54
N VAL A 64 -5.14 6.61 -0.71
CA VAL A 64 -4.40 7.23 0.39
C VAL A 64 -3.42 8.29 -0.16
N ARG A 65 -2.67 7.96 -1.22
CA ARG A 65 -1.77 8.91 -1.89
C ARG A 65 -2.52 10.16 -2.36
N ASN A 66 -3.65 9.99 -3.03
CA ASN A 66 -4.44 11.13 -3.50
C ASN A 66 -4.91 12.00 -2.34
N ARG A 67 -5.41 11.39 -1.26
CA ARG A 67 -5.89 12.12 -0.08
C ARG A 67 -4.77 12.89 0.62
N VAL A 68 -3.56 12.32 0.69
CA VAL A 68 -2.38 13.01 1.24
C VAL A 68 -1.98 14.22 0.38
N LEU A 69 -2.01 14.07 -0.95
CA LEU A 69 -1.71 15.17 -1.87
C LEU A 69 -2.74 16.30 -1.81
N GLU A 70 -4.02 15.96 -1.67
CA GLU A 70 -5.10 16.94 -1.43
C GLU A 70 -4.89 17.69 -0.12
N ALA A 71 -4.65 16.97 0.98
CA ALA A 71 -4.43 17.58 2.29
C ALA A 71 -3.20 18.52 2.28
N TYR A 72 -2.13 18.14 1.56
CA TYR A 72 -0.98 19.00 1.36
C TYR A 72 -1.33 20.28 0.58
N GLN A 73 -2.10 20.16 -0.51
CA GLN A 73 -2.58 21.31 -1.28
C GLN A 73 -3.48 22.24 -0.48
N ASP A 74 -4.39 21.68 0.33
CA ASP A 74 -5.30 22.47 1.17
C ASP A 74 -4.53 23.30 2.20
N VAL A 75 -3.51 22.71 2.85
CA VAL A 75 -2.62 23.43 3.78
C VAL A 75 -1.88 24.57 3.08
N MET A 76 -1.37 24.36 1.86
CA MET A 76 -0.70 25.42 1.10
C MET A 76 -1.64 26.56 0.70
N LYS A 77 -2.91 26.25 0.37
CA LYS A 77 -3.93 27.26 0.05
C LYS A 77 -4.37 28.10 1.25
N MET A 78 -4.19 27.61 2.48
CA MET A 78 -4.52 28.36 3.69
C MET A 78 -3.46 29.41 4.08
N GLN A 79 -2.24 29.33 3.55
CA GLN A 79 -1.13 30.24 3.89
C GLN A 79 -0.98 31.46 2.96
N VAL A 80 -1.86 31.61 1.96
CA VAL A 80 -1.92 32.81 1.10
C VAL A 80 -2.99 33.79 1.55
#